data_AF-A0A2D4GZZ8-F1
#
_entry.id   AF-A0A2D4GZZ8-F1
#
_cell.length_a   1.000
_cell.length_b   1.000
_cell.length_c   1.000
_cell.angle_alpha   90.00
_cell.angle_beta   90.00
_cell.angle_gamma   90.00
#
_symmetry.space_group_name_H-M   'P 1'
#
loop_
_entity.id
_entity.type
_entity.pdbx_description
1 polymer ?
#
loop_
_entity_poly.entity_id
_entity_poly.type
_entity_poly.pdbx_seq_one_letter_code
_entity_poly.pdbx_strand_id
1 'polypeptide(L)'
;KMDVLMDSSAEIVPLELYDSARAKIAANLQWICAKAYGIDNIPEELKDPFYIDQYEQEHIKPPVIKLLLSSELYYRVCSLILKGDQVATLQGHHSVIQALSRKGIYVMESDDSPVSESDLSSAPIKMSPHMAMIDALMMAYTVEMISIEKVVASVKGFSTFSASKELPYDLEDAMIFWINKVNLKMREITEKEIKLKQQLLESPGHQKH
;
A
#
# COMPACT_ATOMS: atom_id res chain seq x y z
N LYS A 1 -21.41 -14.58 24.78
CA LYS A 1 -21.07 -15.25 23.51
C LYS A 1 -19.87 -14.48 22.97
N MET A 2 -18.67 -14.93 23.35
CA MET A 2 -17.41 -14.34 22.90
C MET A 2 -17.19 -14.88 21.49
N ASP A 3 -17.39 -14.03 20.49
CA ASP A 3 -17.02 -14.39 19.13
C ASP A 3 -15.50 -14.50 19.08
N VAL A 4 -15.09 -15.68 18.64
CA VAL A 4 -13.74 -16.11 18.40
C VAL A 4 -13.17 -15.16 17.34
N LEU A 5 -12.29 -14.26 17.77
CA LEU A 5 -11.26 -13.68 16.89
C LEU A 5 -10.37 -14.85 16.49
N MET A 6 -10.82 -15.59 15.48
CA MET A 6 -10.13 -16.71 14.90
C MET A 6 -8.92 -16.12 14.18
N ASP A 7 -7.82 -16.07 14.91
CA ASP A 7 -6.50 -16.48 14.47
C ASP A 7 -6.29 -16.35 12.95
N SER A 8 -6.07 -15.13 12.47
CA SER A 8 -5.39 -14.90 11.20
C SER A 8 -3.89 -14.76 11.45
N SER A 9 -3.29 -15.64 12.27
CA SER A 9 -1.83 -15.75 12.27
C SER A 9 -1.41 -16.07 10.84
N ALA A 10 -0.74 -15.11 10.21
CA ALA A 10 -0.22 -15.30 8.87
C ALA A 10 0.69 -16.53 8.93
N GLU A 11 0.33 -17.59 8.20
CA GLU A 11 1.14 -18.80 8.11
C GLU A 11 2.50 -18.40 7.52
N ILE A 12 3.56 -18.53 8.34
CA ILE A 12 4.90 -18.17 7.92
C ILE A 12 5.42 -19.31 7.05
N VAL A 13 5.41 -19.10 5.73
CA VAL A 13 5.97 -20.03 4.76
C VAL A 13 7.48 -20.14 4.96
N PRO A 14 8.07 -21.35 5.06
CA PRO A 14 9.52 -21.52 5.11
C PRO A 14 10.20 -20.85 3.90
N LEU A 15 11.39 -20.29 4.11
CA LEU A 15 12.10 -19.53 3.08
C LEU A 15 12.39 -20.37 1.83
N GLU A 16 12.60 -21.67 2.00
CA GLU A 16 12.87 -22.62 0.91
C GLU A 16 11.65 -22.83 -0.01
N LEU A 17 10.44 -22.56 0.50
CA LEU A 17 9.18 -22.69 -0.24
C LEU A 17 8.63 -21.33 -0.69
N TYR A 18 9.33 -20.24 -0.38
CA TYR A 18 8.91 -18.89 -0.72
C TYR A 18 9.19 -18.57 -2.19
N ASP A 19 8.11 -18.51 -2.98
CA ASP A 19 8.17 -17.98 -4.33
C ASP A 19 8.07 -16.45 -4.31
N SER A 20 9.22 -15.79 -4.38
CA SER A 20 9.32 -14.32 -4.37
C SER A 20 8.70 -13.67 -5.61
N ALA A 21 8.74 -14.34 -6.77
CA ALA A 21 8.17 -13.81 -8.01
C ALA A 21 6.64 -13.82 -7.92
N ARG A 22 6.05 -14.95 -7.49
CA ARG A 22 4.61 -15.07 -7.26
C ARG A 22 4.14 -14.11 -6.16
N ALA A 23 4.88 -13.99 -5.06
CA ALA A 23 4.57 -13.05 -3.98
C ALA A 23 4.59 -11.59 -4.46
N LYS A 24 5.58 -11.19 -5.27
CA LYS A 24 5.64 -9.85 -5.85
C LYS A 24 4.42 -9.57 -6.74
N ILE A 25 4.05 -10.51 -7.61
CA ILE A 25 2.86 -10.37 -8.46
C ILE A 25 1.61 -10.22 -7.61
N ALA A 26 1.42 -11.09 -6.61
CA ALA A 26 0.27 -11.05 -5.71
C ALA A 26 0.15 -9.69 -5.00
N ALA A 27 1.25 -9.22 -4.40
CA ALA A 27 1.30 -7.94 -3.70
C ALA A 27 1.00 -6.76 -4.64
N ASN A 28 1.56 -6.76 -5.86
CA ASN A 28 1.34 -5.72 -6.86
C ASN A 28 -0.12 -5.67 -7.32
N LEU A 29 -0.73 -6.82 -7.59
CA LEU A 29 -2.14 -6.90 -8.00
C LEU A 29 -3.09 -6.50 -6.87
N GLN A 30 -2.84 -6.95 -5.64
CA GLN A 30 -3.64 -6.54 -4.48
C GLN A 30 -3.55 -5.04 -4.23
N TRP A 31 -2.33 -4.48 -4.27
CA TRP A 31 -2.12 -3.06 -4.06
C TRP A 31 -2.84 -2.21 -5.12
N ILE A 32 -2.70 -2.54 -6.41
CA ILE A 32 -3.30 -1.72 -7.45
C ILE A 32 -4.83 -1.80 -7.41
N CYS A 33 -5.41 -2.98 -7.15
CA CYS A 33 -6.86 -3.13 -6.95
C CYS A 33 -7.35 -2.32 -5.74
N ALA A 34 -6.65 -2.42 -4.60
CA ALA A 34 -6.99 -1.66 -3.40
C ALA A 34 -6.90 -0.15 -3.62
N LYS A 35 -5.94 0.33 -4.41
CA LYS A 35 -5.85 1.76 -4.75
C LYS A 35 -6.90 2.20 -5.77
N ALA A 36 -7.18 1.39 -6.79
CA ALA A 36 -8.13 1.74 -7.83
C ALA A 36 -9.58 1.80 -7.34
N TYR A 37 -9.96 0.95 -6.39
CA TYR A 37 -11.33 0.86 -5.87
C TYR A 37 -11.49 1.38 -4.43
N GLY A 38 -10.42 1.44 -3.65
CA GLY A 38 -10.46 1.61 -2.20
C GLY A 38 -10.52 0.26 -1.49
N ILE A 39 -9.84 0.14 -0.33
CA ILE A 39 -9.62 -1.12 0.39
C ILE A 39 -10.92 -1.85 0.71
N ASP A 40 -11.99 -1.10 1.02
CA ASP A 40 -13.29 -1.67 1.40
C ASP A 40 -14.25 -1.93 0.22
N ASN A 41 -13.89 -1.49 -1.00
CA ASN A 41 -14.77 -1.49 -2.17
C ASN A 41 -14.23 -2.32 -3.34
N ILE A 42 -13.26 -3.21 -3.09
CA ILE A 42 -12.71 -4.08 -4.14
C ILE A 42 -13.80 -5.07 -4.59
N PRO A 43 -14.13 -5.14 -5.90
CA PRO A 43 -15.05 -6.14 -6.43
C PRO A 43 -14.64 -7.57 -6.05
N GLU A 44 -15.61 -8.43 -5.71
CA GLU A 44 -15.33 -9.80 -5.25
C GLU A 44 -14.46 -10.59 -6.23
N GLU A 45 -14.65 -10.40 -7.54
CA GLU A 45 -13.86 -11.08 -8.58
C GLU A 45 -12.38 -10.66 -8.61
N LEU A 46 -12.02 -9.54 -7.99
CA LEU A 46 -10.67 -8.98 -7.94
C LEU A 46 -9.99 -9.12 -6.56
N LYS A 47 -10.72 -9.51 -5.50
CA LYS A 47 -10.16 -9.67 -4.15
C LYS A 47 -9.07 -10.74 -4.10
N ASP A 48 -9.35 -11.89 -4.71
CA ASP A 48 -8.36 -12.91 -5.01
C ASP A 48 -8.06 -12.84 -6.51
N PRO A 49 -6.88 -12.36 -6.92
CA PRO A 49 -6.57 -12.19 -8.33
C PRO A 49 -6.18 -13.50 -9.03
N PHE A 50 -6.06 -14.62 -8.31
CA PHE A 50 -5.63 -15.90 -8.87
C PHE A 50 -6.75 -16.95 -8.87
N TYR A 51 -6.64 -17.93 -9.76
CA TYR A 51 -7.43 -19.15 -9.74
C TYR A 51 -6.54 -20.33 -10.09
N ILE A 52 -6.93 -21.52 -9.63
CA ILE A 52 -6.26 -22.77 -9.98
C ILE A 52 -7.10 -23.46 -11.06
N ASP A 53 -6.46 -23.86 -12.15
CA ASP A 53 -7.13 -24.59 -13.22
C ASP A 53 -7.26 -26.10 -12.91
N GLN A 54 -7.81 -26.85 -13.86
CA GLN A 54 -7.99 -28.30 -13.73
C GLN A 54 -6.67 -29.11 -13.71
N TYR A 55 -5.53 -28.46 -14.00
CA TYR A 55 -4.20 -29.05 -14.01
C TYR A 55 -3.36 -28.59 -12.80
N GLU A 56 -4.01 -28.03 -11.77
CA GLU A 56 -3.37 -27.50 -10.57
C GLU A 56 -2.38 -26.34 -10.85
N GLN A 57 -2.53 -25.65 -11.99
CA GLN A 57 -1.73 -24.47 -12.31
C GLN A 57 -2.44 -23.21 -11.82
N GLU A 58 -1.70 -22.35 -11.13
CA GLU A 58 -2.17 -21.04 -10.72
C GLU A 58 -2.11 -20.06 -11.90
N HIS A 59 -3.21 -19.36 -12.16
CA HIS A 59 -3.34 -18.37 -13.22
C HIS A 59 -3.95 -17.09 -12.67
N ILE A 60 -3.64 -15.96 -13.30
CA ILE A 60 -4.32 -14.70 -13.00
C ILE A 60 -5.72 -14.73 -13.62
N LYS A 61 -6.73 -14.35 -12.84
CA LYS A 61 -8.13 -14.32 -13.28
C LYS A 61 -8.31 -13.43 -14.52
N PRO A 62 -9.12 -13.85 -15.52
CA PRO A 62 -9.34 -13.07 -16.74
C PRO A 62 -9.84 -11.63 -16.53
N PRO A 63 -10.71 -11.31 -15.55
CA PRO A 63 -11.09 -9.93 -15.25
C PRO A 63 -9.89 -9.03 -14.88
N VAL A 64 -8.93 -9.54 -14.10
CA VAL A 64 -7.71 -8.81 -13.72
C VAL A 64 -6.86 -8.53 -14.97
N ILE A 65 -6.63 -9.55 -15.80
CA ILE A 65 -5.88 -9.42 -17.06
C ILE A 65 -6.53 -8.37 -17.96
N LYS A 66 -7.85 -8.41 -18.13
CA LYS A 66 -8.60 -7.45 -18.96
C LYS A 66 -8.40 -6.00 -18.48
N LEU A 67 -8.41 -5.78 -17.16
CA LEU A 67 -8.21 -4.45 -16.58
C LEU A 67 -6.77 -3.94 -16.75
N LEU A 68 -5.78 -4.83 -16.67
CA LEU A 68 -4.38 -4.50 -16.97
C LEU A 68 -4.18 -4.15 -18.45
N LEU A 69 -4.75 -4.95 -19.35
CA LEU A 69 -4.67 -4.74 -20.81
C LEU A 69 -5.47 -3.53 -21.31
N SER A 70 -6.45 -3.05 -20.54
CA SER A 70 -7.24 -1.85 -20.88
C SER A 70 -6.71 -0.57 -20.25
N SER A 71 -5.62 -0.64 -19.47
CA SER A 71 -5.05 0.45 -18.65
C SER A 71 -5.91 0.93 -17.49
N GLU A 72 -7.06 0.28 -17.24
CA GLU A 72 -8.09 0.84 -16.35
C GLU A 72 -7.61 1.00 -14.91
N LEU A 73 -6.91 -0.02 -14.39
CA LEU A 73 -6.31 0.06 -13.06
C LEU A 73 -5.24 1.15 -12.99
N TYR A 74 -4.46 1.33 -14.05
CA TYR A 74 -3.35 2.28 -14.08
C TYR A 74 -3.81 3.72 -14.03
N TYR A 75 -4.75 4.11 -14.89
CA TYR A 75 -5.20 5.49 -14.90
C TYR A 75 -6.01 5.83 -13.64
N ARG A 76 -6.79 4.87 -13.10
CA ARG A 76 -7.50 5.06 -11.82
C ARG A 76 -6.52 5.40 -10.71
N VAL A 77 -5.45 4.62 -10.54
CA VAL A 77 -4.42 4.93 -9.53
C VAL A 77 -3.66 6.20 -9.86
N CYS A 78 -3.30 6.41 -11.12
CA CYS A 78 -2.60 7.62 -11.56
C CYS A 78 -3.43 8.90 -11.26
N SER A 79 -4.75 8.84 -11.40
CA SER A 79 -5.66 9.96 -11.10
C SER A 79 -5.64 10.39 -9.63
N LEU A 80 -5.31 9.47 -8.71
CA LEU A 80 -5.12 9.79 -7.28
C LEU A 80 -3.82 10.55 -7.02
N ILE A 81 -2.86 10.44 -7.95
CA ILE A 81 -1.51 10.99 -7.85
C ILE A 81 -1.44 12.35 -8.56
N LEU A 82 -2.23 12.54 -9.62
CA LEU A 82 -2.29 13.79 -10.37
C LEU A 82 -3.28 14.76 -9.75
N LYS A 83 -3.06 16.06 -9.97
CA LYS A 83 -3.91 17.15 -9.50
C LYS A 83 -4.48 17.93 -10.68
N GLY A 84 -5.75 18.34 -10.56
CA GLY A 84 -6.41 19.23 -11.52
C GLY A 84 -6.62 18.62 -12.92
N ASP A 85 -6.51 19.45 -13.94
CA ASP A 85 -6.89 19.16 -15.34
C ASP A 85 -6.10 18.02 -16.01
N GLN A 86 -5.00 17.57 -15.40
CA GLN A 86 -4.20 16.45 -15.91
C GLN A 86 -4.97 15.12 -15.92
N VAL A 87 -5.95 14.97 -15.04
CA VAL A 87 -6.77 13.74 -14.94
C VAL A 87 -7.65 13.56 -16.16
N ALA A 88 -8.17 14.64 -16.75
CA ALA A 88 -9.06 14.58 -17.91
C ALA A 88 -8.38 14.02 -19.16
N THR A 89 -7.04 14.08 -19.22
CA THR A 89 -6.23 13.60 -20.34
C THR A 89 -5.71 12.16 -20.16
N LEU A 90 -5.96 11.54 -19.00
CA LEU A 90 -5.51 10.16 -18.74
C LEU A 90 -6.43 9.16 -19.45
N GLN A 91 -6.03 8.75 -20.65
CA GLN A 91 -6.65 7.67 -21.41
C GLN A 91 -5.56 6.75 -21.98
N GLY A 92 -5.65 5.45 -21.71
CA GLY A 92 -4.70 4.46 -22.21
C GLY A 92 -3.36 4.45 -21.46
N HIS A 93 -2.52 3.45 -21.73
CA HIS A 93 -1.23 3.28 -21.05
C HIS A 93 -0.24 4.40 -21.34
N HIS A 94 -0.20 4.90 -22.58
CA HIS A 94 0.71 5.96 -22.98
C HIS A 94 0.53 7.24 -22.14
N SER A 95 -0.71 7.63 -21.87
CA SER A 95 -1.00 8.81 -21.05
C SER A 95 -0.48 8.67 -19.62
N VAL A 96 -0.58 7.47 -19.03
CA VAL A 96 -0.07 7.17 -17.69
C VAL A 96 1.47 7.22 -17.67
N ILE A 97 2.13 6.59 -18.66
CA ILE A 97 3.59 6.64 -18.82
C ILE A 97 4.05 8.10 -18.92
N GLN A 98 3.39 8.90 -19.76
CA GLN A 98 3.73 10.31 -19.94
C GLN A 98 3.53 11.12 -18.66
N ALA A 99 2.44 10.87 -17.92
CA ALA A 99 2.17 11.54 -16.65
C ALA A 99 3.24 11.23 -15.59
N LEU A 100 3.67 9.97 -15.49
CA LEU A 100 4.76 9.56 -14.61
C LEU A 100 6.09 10.22 -15.02
N SER A 101 6.39 10.25 -16.32
CA SER A 101 7.60 10.88 -16.85
C SER A 101 7.67 12.39 -16.54
N ARG A 102 6.54 13.11 -16.60
CA ARG A 102 6.46 14.52 -16.18
C ARG A 102 6.76 14.74 -14.69
N LYS A 103 6.58 13.70 -13.87
CA LYS A 103 6.98 13.68 -12.44
C LYS A 103 8.42 13.16 -12.24
N GLY A 104 9.19 12.95 -13.30
CA GLY A 104 10.55 12.42 -13.25
C GLY A 104 10.63 10.92 -12.99
N ILE A 105 9.52 10.19 -13.15
CA ILE A 105 9.44 8.75 -12.91
C ILE A 105 9.34 8.05 -14.27
N TYR A 106 10.38 7.30 -14.62
CA TYR A 106 10.43 6.51 -15.85
C TYR A 106 10.03 5.07 -15.55
N VAL A 107 9.18 4.50 -16.40
CA VAL A 107 8.73 3.11 -16.25
C VAL A 107 9.75 2.22 -16.97
N MET A 108 10.56 1.51 -16.19
CA MET A 108 11.68 0.70 -16.67
C MET A 108 11.52 -0.74 -16.17
N GLU A 109 11.79 -1.72 -17.03
CA GLU A 109 11.88 -3.12 -16.62
C GLU A 109 13.18 -3.40 -15.86
N SER A 110 13.34 -4.62 -15.35
CA SER A 110 14.52 -5.03 -14.57
C SER A 110 15.84 -5.04 -15.35
N ASP A 111 15.78 -4.99 -16.68
CA ASP A 111 16.94 -4.91 -17.58
C ASP A 111 17.22 -3.48 -18.07
N ASP A 112 16.64 -2.47 -17.41
CA ASP A 112 16.72 -1.05 -17.79
C ASP A 112 16.15 -0.74 -19.19
N SER A 113 15.27 -1.60 -19.72
CA SER A 113 14.50 -1.26 -20.93
C SER A 113 13.25 -0.43 -20.59
N PRO A 114 12.94 0.63 -21.36
CA PRO A 114 11.75 1.43 -21.12
C PRO A 114 10.48 0.68 -21.54
N VAL A 115 9.47 0.68 -20.67
CA VAL A 115 8.17 0.05 -20.96
C VAL A 115 7.38 0.90 -21.96
N SER A 116 6.91 0.26 -23.04
CA SER A 116 6.07 0.89 -24.05
C SER A 116 4.58 0.56 -23.88
N GLU A 117 3.70 1.33 -24.54
CA GLU A 117 2.28 1.00 -24.64
C GLU A 117 2.05 -0.37 -25.30
N SER A 118 2.82 -0.69 -26.35
CA SER A 118 2.70 -1.99 -27.04
C SER A 118 3.05 -3.18 -26.17
N ASP A 119 3.91 -3.01 -25.16
CA ASP A 119 4.21 -4.07 -24.20
C ASP A 119 3.05 -4.33 -23.26
N LEU A 120 2.37 -3.27 -22.81
CA LEU A 120 1.24 -3.32 -21.88
C LEU A 120 -0.09 -3.67 -22.54
N SER A 121 -0.21 -3.50 -23.86
CA SER A 121 -1.37 -3.91 -24.65
C SER A 121 -1.18 -5.28 -25.32
N SER A 122 -0.07 -5.97 -25.05
CA SER A 122 0.26 -7.25 -25.68
C SER A 122 -0.68 -8.38 -25.24
N ALA A 123 -1.11 -9.21 -26.18
CA ALA A 123 -1.88 -10.42 -25.92
C ALA A 123 -1.19 -11.61 -26.62
N PRO A 124 -0.66 -12.61 -25.87
CA PRO A 124 -0.79 -12.83 -24.43
C PRO A 124 -0.10 -11.75 -23.57
N ILE A 125 -0.60 -11.58 -22.33
CA ILE A 125 -0.11 -10.55 -21.40
C ILE A 125 1.36 -10.75 -21.04
N LYS A 126 2.15 -9.68 -21.12
CA LYS A 126 3.56 -9.66 -20.68
C LYS A 126 3.66 -9.13 -19.25
N MET A 127 3.68 -10.01 -18.25
CA MET A 127 3.62 -9.56 -16.84
C MET A 127 4.75 -8.63 -16.40
N SER A 128 5.97 -8.78 -16.91
CA SER A 128 7.13 -7.95 -16.53
C SER A 128 6.88 -6.43 -16.72
N PRO A 129 6.46 -5.96 -17.92
CA PRO A 129 6.01 -4.58 -18.12
C PRO A 129 4.93 -4.09 -17.15
N HIS A 130 3.94 -4.95 -16.85
CA HIS A 130 2.86 -4.60 -15.91
C HIS A 130 3.40 -4.46 -14.48
N MET A 131 4.38 -5.27 -14.06
CA MET A 131 5.02 -5.12 -12.75
C MET A 131 5.80 -3.81 -12.67
N ALA A 132 6.60 -3.48 -13.69
CA ALA A 132 7.32 -2.21 -13.75
C ALA A 132 6.38 -0.99 -13.69
N MET A 133 5.25 -1.04 -14.40
CA MET A 133 4.21 0.01 -14.34
C MET A 133 3.64 0.17 -12.92
N ILE A 134 3.31 -0.93 -12.25
CA ILE A 134 2.76 -0.88 -10.88
C ILE A 134 3.81 -0.34 -9.90
N ASP A 135 5.07 -0.79 -10.00
CA ASP A 135 6.17 -0.31 -9.17
C ASP A 135 6.39 1.21 -9.35
N ALA A 136 6.31 1.71 -10.59
CA ALA A 136 6.39 3.15 -10.89
C ALA A 136 5.20 3.95 -10.33
N LEU A 137 3.97 3.42 -10.42
CA LEU A 137 2.78 4.03 -9.81
C LEU A 137 2.88 4.03 -8.28
N MET A 138 3.38 2.96 -7.66
CA MET A 138 3.63 2.87 -6.23
C MET A 138 4.63 3.93 -5.79
N MET A 139 5.73 4.10 -6.52
CA MET A 139 6.73 5.13 -6.25
C MET A 139 6.12 6.53 -6.35
N ALA A 140 5.39 6.81 -7.43
CA ALA A 140 4.73 8.10 -7.63
C ALA A 140 3.69 8.42 -6.53
N TYR A 141 2.93 7.41 -6.11
CA TYR A 141 1.98 7.51 -5.01
C TYR A 141 2.67 7.77 -3.68
N THR A 142 3.80 7.09 -3.42
CA THR A 142 4.58 7.24 -2.19
C THR A 142 5.15 8.65 -2.06
N VAL A 143 5.77 9.16 -3.13
CA VAL A 143 6.30 10.53 -3.18
C VAL A 143 5.20 11.58 -2.99
N GLU A 144 4.00 11.33 -3.53
CA GLU A 144 2.88 12.25 -3.33
C GLU A 144 2.33 12.18 -1.89
N MET A 145 2.28 11.00 -1.28
CA MET A 145 1.67 10.81 0.06
C MET A 145 2.61 11.16 1.21
N ILE A 146 3.90 10.94 1.06
CA ILE A 146 4.88 11.09 2.14
C ILE A 146 5.82 12.25 1.83
N SER A 147 5.91 13.18 2.77
CA SER A 147 6.95 14.21 2.79
C SER A 147 7.36 14.49 4.23
N ILE A 148 8.54 15.09 4.43
CA ILE A 148 9.02 15.49 5.76
C ILE A 148 7.97 16.38 6.45
N GLU A 149 7.37 17.31 5.72
CA GLU A 149 6.37 18.25 6.25
C GLU A 149 5.10 17.54 6.67
N LYS A 150 4.60 16.60 5.85
CA LYS A 150 3.40 15.80 6.17
C LYS A 150 3.63 14.90 7.38
N VAL A 151 4.80 14.27 7.45
CA VAL A 151 5.21 13.45 8.60
C VAL A 151 5.27 14.29 9.87
N VAL A 152 5.96 15.43 9.83
CA VAL A 152 6.08 16.36 10.95
C VAL A 152 4.70 16.85 11.39
N ALA A 153 3.82 17.23 10.45
CA ALA A 153 2.46 17.64 10.75
C ALA A 153 1.64 16.52 11.43
N SER A 154 1.78 15.28 10.96
CA SER A 154 1.16 14.09 11.57
C SER A 154 1.61 13.91 13.02
N VAL A 155 2.92 13.95 13.30
CA VAL A 155 3.46 13.81 14.66
C VAL A 155 2.94 14.88 15.61
N LYS A 156 2.85 16.15 15.15
CA LYS A 156 2.31 17.25 15.97
C LYS A 156 0.85 17.02 16.41
N GLY A 157 0.10 16.18 15.68
CA GLY A 157 -1.28 15.84 16.03
C GLY A 157 -1.42 14.99 17.28
N PHE A 158 -0.38 14.24 17.69
CA PHE A 158 -0.47 13.30 18.81
C PHE A 158 0.70 13.35 19.81
N SER A 159 1.78 14.07 19.48
CA SER A 159 2.99 14.19 20.30
C SER A 159 3.63 15.59 20.19
N THR A 160 4.31 16.02 21.24
CA THR A 160 5.13 17.23 21.27
C THR A 160 6.60 16.87 21.05
N PHE A 161 7.36 17.72 20.35
CA PHE A 161 8.80 17.51 20.15
C PHE A 161 9.54 18.84 19.94
N SER A 162 10.85 18.84 20.16
CA SER A 162 11.68 20.02 19.94
C SER A 162 12.05 20.15 18.47
N ALA A 163 11.41 21.08 17.75
CA ALA A 163 11.72 21.32 16.34
C ALA A 163 13.20 21.69 16.10
N SER A 164 13.88 22.29 17.07
CA SER A 164 15.31 22.63 16.95
C SER A 164 16.28 21.46 17.13
N LYS A 165 15.82 20.27 17.54
CA LYS A 165 16.68 19.12 17.86
C LYS A 165 16.27 17.81 17.18
N GLU A 166 14.98 17.68 16.85
CA GLU A 166 14.39 16.40 16.43
C GLU A 166 13.76 16.47 15.03
N LEU A 167 13.99 17.55 14.28
CA LEU A 167 13.51 17.62 12.90
C LEU A 167 14.33 16.65 12.02
N PRO A 168 13.66 15.79 11.24
CA PRO A 168 14.34 14.88 10.33
C PRO A 168 14.96 15.66 9.15
N TYR A 169 16.10 15.16 8.66
CA TYR A 169 16.85 15.80 7.57
C TYR A 169 16.45 15.27 6.19
N ASP A 170 16.14 13.98 6.10
CA ASP A 170 15.66 13.33 4.88
C ASP A 170 14.37 12.52 5.12
N LEU A 171 13.90 11.83 4.08
CA LEU A 171 12.66 11.07 4.14
C LEU A 171 12.79 9.81 5.00
N GLU A 172 13.95 9.15 5.00
CA GLU A 172 14.19 7.95 5.80
C GLU A 172 14.16 8.31 7.28
N ASP A 173 14.90 9.35 7.67
CA ASP A 173 14.90 9.93 9.01
C ASP A 173 13.49 10.34 9.44
N ALA A 174 12.71 10.95 8.53
CA ALA A 174 11.34 11.35 8.84
C ALA A 174 10.45 10.15 9.14
N MET A 175 10.53 9.08 8.35
CA MET A 175 9.74 7.87 8.58
C MET A 175 10.16 7.18 9.88
N ILE A 176 11.46 7.09 10.17
CA ILE A 176 11.95 6.55 11.45
C ILE A 176 11.46 7.41 12.62
N PHE A 177 11.52 8.74 12.50
CA PHE A 177 11.00 9.67 13.49
C PHE A 177 9.50 9.45 13.75
N TRP A 178 8.70 9.30 12.69
CA TRP A 178 7.27 9.02 12.81
C TRP A 178 7.01 7.70 13.52
N ILE A 179 7.66 6.61 13.10
CA ILE A 179 7.53 5.28 13.72
C ILE A 179 7.85 5.33 15.20
N ASN A 180 8.96 5.99 15.57
CA ASN A 180 9.38 6.11 16.96
C ASN A 180 8.37 6.90 17.81
N LYS A 181 7.81 7.99 17.27
CA LYS A 181 6.79 8.79 17.97
C LYS A 181 5.48 8.02 18.13
N VAL A 182 5.04 7.28 17.11
CA VAL A 182 3.86 6.41 17.19
C VAL A 182 4.07 5.32 18.23
N ASN A 183 5.20 4.62 18.21
CA ASN A 183 5.52 3.57 19.19
C ASN A 183 5.55 4.09 20.63
N LEU A 184 6.16 5.27 20.85
CA LEU A 184 6.14 5.93 22.15
C LEU A 184 4.71 6.23 22.59
N LYS A 185 3.89 6.80 21.69
CA LYS A 185 2.51 7.15 22.00
C LYS A 185 1.66 5.92 22.33
N MET A 186 1.80 4.84 21.57
CA MET A 186 1.13 3.58 21.83
C MET A 186 1.51 3.01 23.19
N ARG A 187 2.81 3.05 23.55
CA ARG A 187 3.27 2.64 24.89
C ARG A 187 2.61 3.47 26.00
N GLU A 188 2.57 4.79 25.87
CA GLU A 188 1.91 5.67 26.84
C GLU A 188 0.41 5.35 27.00
N ILE A 189 -0.29 5.03 25.91
CA ILE A 189 -1.71 4.65 25.94
C ILE A 189 -1.88 3.32 26.70
N THR A 190 -1.12 2.29 26.31
CA THR A 190 -1.16 0.97 26.96
C THR A 190 -0.85 1.06 28.46
N GLU A 191 0.15 1.83 28.86
CA GLU A 191 0.49 2.04 30.27
C GLU A 191 -0.63 2.74 31.05
N LYS A 192 -1.32 3.72 30.45
CA LYS A 192 -2.47 4.39 31.07
C LYS A 192 -3.66 3.44 31.23
N GLU A 193 -3.94 2.61 30.24
CA GLU A 193 -5.01 1.60 30.32
C GLU A 193 -4.74 0.56 31.41
N ILE A 194 -3.50 0.10 31.54
CA ILE A 194 -3.10 -0.83 32.60
C ILE A 194 -3.29 -0.17 33.98
N LYS A 195 -2.84 1.07 34.17
CA LYS A 195 -3.01 1.81 35.43
C LYS A 195 -4.48 2.03 35.77
N LEU A 196 -5.32 2.35 34.79
CA LEU A 196 -6.77 2.52 35.01
C LEU A 196 -7.43 1.20 35.43
N LYS A 197 -7.07 0.07 34.80
CA LYS A 197 -7.55 -1.26 35.19
C LYS A 197 -7.13 -1.62 36.61
N GLN A 198 -5.89 -1.31 37.00
CA GLN A 198 -5.40 -1.52 38.37
C GLN A 198 -6.17 -0.66 39.38
N GLN A 199 -6.40 0.62 39.09
CA GLN A 199 -7.18 1.52 39.96
C GLN A 199 -8.65 1.08 40.13
N LEU A 200 -9.26 0.51 39.08
CA LEU A 200 -10.61 -0.06 39.16
C LEU A 200 -10.66 -1.32 40.03
N LEU A 201 -9.60 -2.14 40.03
CA LEU A 201 -9.46 -3.31 40.88
C LEU A 201 -9.16 -2.95 42.35
N GLU A 202 -8.49 -1.83 42.59
CA GLU A 202 -8.09 -1.35 43.92
C GLU A 202 -9.11 -0.40 44.58
N SER A 203 -10.21 -0.06 43.90
CA SER A 203 -11.23 0.85 44.46
C SER A 203 -11.95 0.17 45.64
N PRO A 204 -11.85 0.67 46.88
CA PRO A 204 -12.48 0.03 48.03
C PRO A 204 -14.00 0.14 47.91
N GLY A 205 -14.67 -1.01 47.92
CA GLY A 205 -16.09 -1.06 48.26
C GLY A 205 -16.31 -0.26 49.53
N HIS A 206 -17.06 0.84 49.40
CA HIS A 206 -17.34 1.75 50.50
C HIS A 206 -17.87 0.96 51.70
N GLN A 207 -17.04 0.82 52.73
CA GLN A 207 -17.51 0.69 54.10
C GLN A 207 -18.37 1.92 54.40
N LYS A 208 -19.68 1.73 54.47
CA LYS A 208 -20.57 2.65 55.20
C LYS A 208 -21.55 1.81 56.02
N HIS A 209 -21.27 1.87 57.33
CA HIS A 209 -22.19 1.93 58.47
C HIS A 209 -23.33 0.94 58.58
#